data_AF-A0A0F8XD51-F1
#
_entry.id   AF-A0A0F8XD51-F1
#
_cell.length_a   1.000
_cell.length_b   1.000
_cell.length_c   1.000
_cell.angle_alpha   90.00
_cell.angle_beta   90.00
_cell.angle_gamma   90.00
#
_symmetry.space_group_name_H-M   'P 1'
#
loop_
_entity.id
_entity.type
_entity.pdbx_description
1 polymer ?
#
loop_
_entity_poly.entity_id
_entity_poly.type
_entity_poly.pdbx_seq_one_letter_code
_entity_poly.pdbx_strand_id
1 'polypeptide(L)'
;PEGFLRAIEEIAYTGGANNSYETIKLAEDKVIRQILVRGYQDGYEPWYNLAEVRLDENNLQRIPFEFTNLEDYYRMMKAQWPLITLTVAVAPLTTGNIYYFPMTDYYAGIVLIGLGGAETAYINAASARGGKYALISSSNNNQLGLAHGYLPWHCVQFPMGLQDDIEDWYDPMGKSPKLRLRVASGGTGCDVAVVLEQLERY
;
A
#
# COMPACT_ATOMS: atom_id res chain seq x y z
N PRO A 1 22.81 20.66 -1.34
CA PRO A 1 21.93 19.65 -1.97
C PRO A 1 22.78 18.58 -2.68
N GLU A 2 22.72 17.34 -2.19
CA GLU A 2 23.54 16.22 -2.69
C GLU A 2 22.93 15.52 -3.91
N GLY A 3 21.63 15.75 -4.18
CA GLY A 3 20.89 15.09 -5.24
C GLY A 3 19.39 15.39 -5.20
N PHE A 4 18.58 14.50 -5.77
CA PHE A 4 17.12 14.45 -5.65
C PHE A 4 16.63 12.99 -5.50
N LEU A 5 15.41 12.82 -4.99
CA LEU A 5 14.77 11.50 -4.88
C LEU A 5 13.96 11.19 -6.14
N ARG A 6 14.11 9.98 -6.65
CA ARG A 6 13.38 9.48 -7.83
C ARG A 6 12.61 8.23 -7.46
N ALA A 7 11.31 8.23 -7.76
CA ALA A 7 10.47 7.04 -7.69
C ALA A 7 10.53 6.29 -9.04
N ILE A 8 10.86 5.00 -9.01
CA ILE A 8 10.92 4.13 -10.19
C ILE A 8 10.14 2.84 -9.90
N GLU A 9 9.23 2.47 -10.79
CA GLU A 9 8.67 1.12 -10.79
C GLU A 9 9.72 0.15 -11.34
N GLU A 10 10.20 -0.74 -10.47
CA GLU A 10 11.22 -1.72 -10.82
C GLU A 10 10.60 -2.87 -11.61
N ILE A 11 9.40 -3.30 -11.21
CA ILE A 11 8.67 -4.39 -11.86
C ILE A 11 7.18 -4.31 -11.55
N ALA A 12 6.36 -4.76 -12.51
CA ALA A 12 4.96 -5.09 -12.35
C ALA A 12 4.67 -6.44 -13.01
N TYR A 13 3.95 -7.33 -12.30
CA TYR A 13 3.64 -8.68 -12.76
C TYR A 13 2.36 -9.21 -12.11
N THR A 14 1.80 -10.27 -12.69
CA THR A 14 0.67 -10.99 -12.10
C THR A 14 1.15 -12.04 -11.11
N GLY A 15 0.66 -11.98 -9.88
CA GLY A 15 0.99 -12.91 -8.80
C GLY A 15 0.71 -14.36 -9.20
N GLY A 16 1.67 -15.24 -8.90
CA GLY A 16 1.57 -16.68 -9.17
C GLY A 16 0.55 -17.41 -8.28
N ALA A 17 0.69 -18.72 -8.19
CA ALA A 17 -0.18 -19.53 -7.32
C ALA A 17 0.02 -19.21 -5.84
N ASN A 18 -0.95 -19.56 -5.00
CA ASN A 18 -0.83 -19.49 -3.54
C ASN A 18 0.50 -20.11 -3.05
N ASN A 19 1.21 -19.39 -2.16
CA ASN A 19 2.52 -19.74 -1.62
C ASN A 19 3.67 -19.78 -2.63
N SER A 20 3.45 -19.32 -3.87
CA SER A 20 4.56 -19.09 -4.79
C SER A 20 5.39 -17.90 -4.31
N TYR A 21 6.70 -18.01 -4.53
CA TYR A 21 7.64 -16.94 -4.28
C TYR A 21 8.09 -16.35 -5.60
N GLU A 22 8.09 -15.03 -5.68
CA GLU A 22 8.77 -14.30 -6.75
C GLU A 22 10.02 -13.63 -6.18
N THR A 23 11.13 -13.70 -6.92
CA THR A 23 12.40 -13.10 -6.48
C THR A 23 12.83 -12.04 -7.47
N ILE A 24 12.76 -10.80 -7.05
CA ILE A 24 13.06 -9.63 -7.85
C ILE A 24 14.47 -9.18 -7.53
N LYS A 25 15.32 -9.10 -8.55
CA LYS A 25 16.64 -8.46 -8.40
C LYS A 25 16.41 -6.95 -8.39
N LEU A 26 16.89 -6.26 -7.36
CA LEU A 26 16.81 -4.81 -7.29
C LEU A 26 18.07 -4.19 -7.91
N ALA A 27 17.95 -2.96 -8.39
CA ALA A 27 19.08 -2.16 -8.84
C ALA A 27 20.20 -2.04 -7.77
N GLU A 28 21.46 -2.14 -8.22
CA GLU A 28 22.67 -2.16 -7.39
C GLU A 28 23.42 -0.82 -7.38
N ASP A 29 23.00 0.13 -8.22
CA ASP A 29 23.78 1.33 -8.55
C ASP A 29 23.46 2.54 -7.67
N LYS A 30 22.31 2.55 -6.97
CA LYS A 30 21.79 3.72 -6.25
C LYS A 30 21.29 3.40 -4.87
N VAL A 31 21.54 4.31 -3.94
CA VAL A 31 21.02 4.24 -2.57
C VAL A 31 19.48 4.27 -2.59
N ILE A 32 18.87 3.35 -1.86
CA ILE A 32 17.42 3.16 -1.76
C ILE A 32 16.95 3.70 -0.40
N ARG A 33 16.06 4.69 -0.42
CA ARG A 33 15.45 5.27 0.79
C ARG A 33 14.27 4.46 1.31
N GLN A 34 13.48 3.90 0.39
CA GLN A 34 12.32 3.09 0.72
C GLN A 34 11.92 2.21 -0.46
N ILE A 35 11.25 1.11 -0.13
CA ILE A 35 10.63 0.19 -1.08
C ILE A 35 9.12 0.25 -0.84
N LEU A 36 8.34 0.45 -1.89
CA LEU A 36 6.89 0.29 -1.86
C LEU A 36 6.54 -1.01 -2.59
N VAL A 37 5.76 -1.87 -1.93
CA VAL A 37 5.24 -3.08 -2.53
C VAL A 37 3.72 -2.98 -2.60
N ARG A 38 3.16 -3.15 -3.80
CA ARG A 38 1.72 -3.18 -4.02
C ARG A 38 1.31 -4.62 -4.34
N GLY A 39 0.33 -5.14 -3.61
CA GLY A 39 -0.42 -6.34 -3.97
C GLY A 39 -1.89 -5.96 -4.13
N TYR A 40 -2.33 -5.74 -5.36
CA TYR A 40 -3.68 -5.29 -5.67
C TYR A 40 -4.57 -6.43 -6.15
N GLN A 41 -5.74 -6.55 -5.56
CA GLN A 41 -6.81 -7.38 -6.06
C GLN A 41 -8.13 -6.73 -5.67
N ASP A 42 -9.06 -6.74 -6.60
CA ASP A 42 -10.32 -6.04 -6.47
C ASP A 42 -11.16 -6.60 -5.30
N GLY A 43 -11.46 -5.75 -4.30
CA GLY A 43 -12.24 -6.15 -3.12
C GLY A 43 -11.46 -6.91 -2.03
N TYR A 44 -10.12 -6.89 -2.08
CA TYR A 44 -9.25 -7.52 -1.08
C TYR A 44 -8.23 -6.53 -0.51
N GLU A 45 -7.83 -6.74 0.73
CA GLU A 45 -6.78 -5.98 1.41
C GLU A 45 -5.37 -6.45 0.95
N PRO A 46 -4.33 -5.60 1.03
CA PRO A 46 -3.00 -5.94 0.50
C PRO A 46 -2.40 -7.24 1.05
N TRP A 47 -2.63 -7.54 2.32
CA TRP A 47 -2.13 -8.77 2.98
C TRP A 47 -2.89 -10.04 2.59
N TYR A 48 -4.10 -9.93 2.00
CA TYR A 48 -4.75 -11.06 1.36
C TYR A 48 -4.07 -11.45 0.04
N ASN A 49 -3.31 -10.53 -0.55
CA ASN A 49 -2.62 -10.71 -1.82
C ASN A 49 -1.16 -11.14 -1.62
N LEU A 50 -0.47 -10.48 -0.70
CA LEU A 50 0.93 -10.76 -0.36
C LEU A 50 1.05 -11.14 1.12
N ALA A 51 1.64 -12.29 1.40
CA ALA A 51 1.81 -12.77 2.77
C ALA A 51 3.16 -12.36 3.35
N GLU A 52 4.22 -12.40 2.54
CA GLU A 52 5.59 -12.19 3.00
C GLU A 52 6.36 -11.26 2.08
N VAL A 53 7.22 -10.46 2.70
CA VAL A 53 8.17 -9.57 2.03
C VAL A 53 9.50 -9.68 2.76
N ARG A 54 10.56 -9.93 2.02
CA ARG A 54 11.90 -10.10 2.56
C ARG A 54 12.95 -9.55 1.61
N LEU A 55 13.95 -8.87 2.15
CA LEU A 55 15.12 -8.43 1.40
C LEU A 55 16.30 -9.35 1.72
N ASP A 56 16.95 -9.87 0.68
CA ASP A 56 18.11 -10.74 0.77
C ASP A 56 19.34 -10.06 0.16
N GLU A 57 20.49 -10.20 0.80
CA GLU A 57 21.79 -9.83 0.24
C GLU A 57 22.65 -11.06 -0.05
N ASN A 58 23.41 -11.02 -1.14
CA ASN A 58 24.52 -11.93 -1.44
C ASN A 58 24.22 -13.41 -1.11
N ASN A 59 23.17 -13.96 -1.71
CA ASN A 59 22.80 -15.38 -1.55
C ASN A 59 22.55 -15.78 -0.07
N LEU A 60 21.81 -14.92 0.67
CA LEU A 60 21.39 -15.10 2.07
C LEU A 60 22.49 -14.88 3.12
N GLN A 61 23.57 -14.18 2.77
CA GLN A 61 24.60 -13.80 3.75
C GLN A 61 24.09 -12.79 4.77
N ARG A 62 23.18 -11.90 4.36
CA ARG A 62 22.49 -10.93 5.22
C ARG A 62 21.05 -10.75 4.76
N ILE A 63 20.18 -10.54 5.73
CA ILE A 63 18.75 -10.29 5.54
C ILE A 63 18.44 -8.96 6.22
N PRO A 64 18.39 -7.83 5.49
CA PRO A 64 18.10 -6.54 6.10
C PRO A 64 16.74 -6.49 6.80
N PHE A 65 15.72 -7.13 6.23
CA PHE A 65 14.42 -7.32 6.88
C PHE A 65 13.70 -8.54 6.34
N GLU A 66 12.85 -9.13 7.17
CA GLU A 66 11.98 -10.25 6.84
C GLU A 66 10.66 -10.10 7.59
N PHE A 67 9.57 -10.00 6.84
CA PHE A 67 8.22 -9.96 7.40
C PHE A 67 7.44 -11.14 6.83
N THR A 68 7.23 -12.16 7.67
CA THR A 68 6.50 -13.40 7.32
C THR A 68 4.98 -13.25 7.43
N ASN A 69 4.51 -12.14 8.00
CA ASN A 69 3.12 -11.75 8.02
C ASN A 69 2.99 -10.26 7.73
N LEU A 70 2.57 -9.94 6.51
CA LEU A 70 2.39 -8.56 6.05
C LEU A 70 1.30 -7.81 6.83
N GLU A 71 0.28 -8.50 7.34
CA GLU A 71 -0.77 -7.87 8.14
C GLU A 71 -0.23 -7.38 9.49
N ASP A 72 0.58 -8.21 10.17
CA ASP A 72 1.20 -7.82 11.44
C ASP A 72 2.18 -6.67 11.26
N TYR A 73 2.96 -6.69 10.16
CA TYR A 73 3.83 -5.58 9.79
C TYR A 73 3.05 -4.28 9.60
N TYR A 74 1.95 -4.31 8.83
CA TYR A 74 1.09 -3.16 8.62
C TYR A 74 0.54 -2.60 9.94
N ARG A 75 0.10 -3.46 10.87
CA ARG A 75 -0.43 -3.05 12.18
C ARG A 75 0.65 -2.35 13.02
N MET A 76 1.88 -2.86 13.01
CA MET A 76 3.02 -2.25 13.71
C MET A 76 3.35 -0.87 13.12
N MET A 77 3.35 -0.75 11.81
CA MET A 77 3.73 0.47 11.11
C MET A 77 2.70 1.60 11.21
N LYS A 78 1.48 1.36 11.68
CA LYS A 78 0.49 2.43 11.93
C LYS A 78 0.96 3.50 12.91
N ALA A 79 1.90 3.18 13.80
CA ALA A 79 2.50 4.14 14.71
C ALA A 79 3.54 5.05 14.02
N GLN A 80 4.05 4.64 12.86
CA GLN A 80 5.07 5.35 12.09
C GLN A 80 4.48 6.07 10.87
N TRP A 81 3.51 5.46 10.20
CA TRP A 81 2.88 6.06 9.04
C TRP A 81 1.93 7.18 9.43
N PRO A 82 1.95 8.30 8.68
CA PRO A 82 0.94 9.32 8.84
C PRO A 82 -0.42 8.76 8.40
N LEU A 83 -1.46 9.10 9.16
CA LEU A 83 -2.83 8.88 8.73
C LEU A 83 -3.09 9.78 7.50
N ILE A 84 -3.45 9.19 6.38
CA ILE A 84 -3.82 9.94 5.19
C ILE A 84 -5.27 10.37 5.37
N THR A 85 -5.57 11.62 5.03
CA THR A 85 -6.92 12.17 5.03
C THR A 85 -7.16 12.90 3.72
N LEU A 86 -8.30 12.63 3.11
CA LEU A 86 -8.71 13.23 1.83
C LEU A 86 -10.08 13.85 2.00
N THR A 87 -10.25 15.07 1.47
CA THR A 87 -11.57 15.65 1.28
C THR A 87 -12.23 15.00 0.07
N VAL A 88 -13.47 14.56 0.25
CA VAL A 88 -14.20 13.80 -0.76
C VAL A 88 -15.59 14.39 -0.96
N ALA A 89 -16.05 14.36 -2.21
CA ALA A 89 -17.41 14.65 -2.59
C ALA A 89 -18.02 13.41 -3.25
N VAL A 90 -19.20 13.00 -2.80
CA VAL A 90 -19.90 11.81 -3.30
C VAL A 90 -21.39 12.11 -3.49
N ALA A 91 -22.06 11.30 -4.31
CA ALA A 91 -23.50 11.38 -4.51
C ALA A 91 -24.14 9.98 -4.29
N PRO A 92 -24.17 9.47 -3.04
CA PRO A 92 -24.75 8.17 -2.75
C PRO A 92 -26.24 8.14 -3.13
N LEU A 93 -26.68 6.97 -3.59
CA LEU A 93 -28.08 6.70 -3.94
C LEU A 93 -28.72 5.81 -2.87
N THR A 94 -30.05 5.78 -2.82
CA THR A 94 -30.80 4.88 -1.94
C THR A 94 -30.56 3.39 -2.24
N THR A 95 -30.24 3.07 -3.50
CA THR A 95 -29.89 1.70 -3.94
C THR A 95 -28.44 1.33 -3.71
N GLY A 96 -27.59 2.30 -3.34
CA GLY A 96 -26.16 2.14 -3.13
C GLY A 96 -25.31 2.31 -4.39
N ASN A 97 -24.17 2.97 -4.21
CA ASN A 97 -23.12 3.14 -5.21
C ASN A 97 -21.77 2.68 -4.63
N ILE A 98 -20.90 2.12 -5.46
CA ILE A 98 -19.54 1.76 -5.08
C ILE A 98 -18.60 2.91 -5.45
N TYR A 99 -17.91 3.43 -4.45
CA TYR A 99 -16.84 4.41 -4.59
C TYR A 99 -15.49 3.77 -4.31
N TYR A 100 -14.46 4.25 -4.98
CA TYR A 100 -13.09 3.85 -4.73
C TYR A 100 -12.35 5.01 -4.07
N PHE A 101 -11.75 4.74 -2.93
CA PHE A 101 -10.84 5.67 -2.27
C PHE A 101 -9.44 5.07 -2.20
N PRO A 102 -8.38 5.89 -2.15
CA PRO A 102 -7.01 5.39 -2.08
C PRO A 102 -6.74 4.53 -0.85
N MET A 103 -7.46 4.77 0.26
CA MET A 103 -7.26 4.10 1.54
C MET A 103 -7.74 2.65 1.47
N THR A 104 -6.86 1.67 1.66
CA THR A 104 -7.21 0.25 1.47
C THR A 104 -7.02 -0.59 2.73
N ASP A 105 -6.75 0.06 3.85
CA ASP A 105 -6.60 -0.59 5.13
C ASP A 105 -7.96 -0.95 5.76
N TYR A 106 -7.97 -1.93 6.67
CA TYR A 106 -9.20 -2.44 7.29
C TYR A 106 -9.95 -1.36 8.09
N TYR A 107 -9.23 -0.36 8.61
CA TYR A 107 -9.80 0.72 9.41
C TYR A 107 -9.98 2.01 8.62
N ALA A 108 -9.90 1.93 7.29
CA ALA A 108 -10.18 3.06 6.44
C ALA A 108 -11.63 3.50 6.66
N GLY A 109 -11.80 4.75 7.09
CA GLY A 109 -13.08 5.35 7.44
C GLY A 109 -13.48 6.43 6.46
N ILE A 110 -14.79 6.67 6.37
CA ILE A 110 -15.33 7.84 5.68
C ILE A 110 -16.43 8.47 6.54
N VAL A 111 -16.36 9.78 6.67
CA VAL A 111 -17.36 10.60 7.36
C VAL A 111 -17.92 11.58 6.35
N LEU A 112 -19.25 11.62 6.20
CA LEU A 112 -19.94 12.41 5.19
C LEU A 112 -21.00 13.30 5.82
N ILE A 113 -21.21 14.47 5.21
CA ILE A 113 -22.25 15.44 5.58
C ILE A 113 -23.04 15.78 4.31
N GLY A 114 -24.36 15.71 4.40
CA GLY A 114 -25.26 16.05 3.30
C GLY A 114 -25.26 17.53 2.94
N LEU A 115 -25.17 17.84 1.65
CA LEU A 115 -25.30 19.19 1.10
C LEU A 115 -26.74 19.49 0.73
N GLY A 116 -27.61 19.68 1.72
CA GLY A 116 -28.99 20.13 1.47
C GLY A 116 -30.09 19.39 2.23
N GLY A 117 -29.83 18.93 3.46
CA GLY A 117 -30.84 18.26 4.28
C GLY A 117 -30.20 17.46 5.43
N ALA A 118 -31.02 16.95 6.34
CA ALA A 118 -30.58 16.03 7.39
C ALA A 118 -30.51 14.59 6.85
N GLU A 119 -29.67 14.39 5.83
CA GLU A 119 -29.52 13.10 5.17
C GLU A 119 -28.34 12.33 5.76
N THR A 120 -28.59 11.08 6.12
CA THR A 120 -27.55 10.19 6.63
C THR A 120 -26.99 9.39 5.47
N ALA A 121 -25.66 9.32 5.36
CA ALA A 121 -25.01 8.26 4.62
C ALA A 121 -24.31 7.30 5.56
N TYR A 122 -24.26 6.06 5.16
CA TYR A 122 -23.55 5.02 5.86
C TYR A 122 -22.92 4.04 4.87
N ILE A 123 -21.92 3.33 5.37
CA ILE A 123 -21.26 2.27 4.61
C ILE A 123 -22.18 1.04 4.66
N ASN A 124 -22.66 0.61 3.50
CA ASN A 124 -23.48 -0.58 3.32
C ASN A 124 -22.63 -1.84 3.09
N ALA A 125 -21.57 -1.99 3.89
CA ALA A 125 -20.71 -3.15 3.87
C ALA A 125 -20.04 -3.30 5.24
N ALA A 126 -19.69 -4.53 5.60
CA ALA A 126 -18.97 -4.81 6.84
C ALA A 126 -17.54 -4.26 6.85
N SER A 127 -16.96 -3.95 5.69
CA SER A 127 -15.61 -3.40 5.55
C SER A 127 -15.40 -2.73 4.20
N ALA A 128 -14.42 -1.82 4.15
CA ALA A 128 -14.02 -1.08 2.97
C ALA A 128 -12.92 -1.79 2.15
N ARG A 129 -13.10 -3.10 1.92
CA ARG A 129 -12.03 -3.93 1.35
C ARG A 129 -11.58 -3.43 -0.01
N GLY A 130 -10.27 -3.42 -0.20
CA GLY A 130 -9.65 -2.95 -1.43
C GLY A 130 -10.00 -1.50 -1.79
N GLY A 131 -10.29 -0.67 -0.79
CA GLY A 131 -10.66 0.74 -0.99
C GLY A 131 -12.08 0.94 -1.53
N LYS A 132 -12.92 -0.11 -1.54
CA LYS A 132 -14.31 -0.05 -1.99
C LYS A 132 -15.23 0.37 -0.87
N TYR A 133 -16.00 1.41 -1.12
CA TYR A 133 -17.05 1.87 -0.22
C TYR A 133 -18.39 1.81 -0.92
N ALA A 134 -19.19 0.81 -0.55
CA ALA A 134 -20.60 0.75 -0.91
C ALA A 134 -21.35 1.77 -0.06
N LEU A 135 -21.59 2.97 -0.57
CA LEU A 135 -22.26 4.05 0.16
C LEU A 135 -23.75 4.08 -0.21
N ILE A 136 -24.60 4.07 0.82
CA ILE A 136 -26.05 4.30 0.71
C ILE A 136 -26.41 5.59 1.44
N SER A 137 -27.43 6.28 0.95
CA SER A 137 -28.07 7.38 1.68
C SER A 137 -29.59 7.23 1.70
N SER A 138 -30.24 7.88 2.67
CA SER A 138 -31.71 7.94 2.80
C SER A 138 -32.41 8.62 1.63
N SER A 139 -31.69 9.46 0.88
CA SER A 139 -32.16 10.08 -0.36
C SER A 139 -30.99 10.37 -1.29
N ASN A 140 -31.28 10.65 -2.56
CA ASN A 140 -30.24 11.00 -3.54
C ASN A 140 -29.77 12.44 -3.27
N ASN A 141 -28.58 12.60 -2.71
CA ASN A 141 -28.02 13.90 -2.39
C ASN A 141 -26.50 13.92 -2.57
N ASN A 142 -25.96 15.09 -2.88
CA ASN A 142 -24.52 15.33 -2.82
C ASN A 142 -24.09 15.42 -1.35
N GLN A 143 -22.93 14.87 -1.06
CA GLN A 143 -22.35 14.87 0.27
C GLN A 143 -20.86 15.21 0.18
N LEU A 144 -20.38 15.96 1.17
CA LEU A 144 -18.97 16.31 1.32
C LEU A 144 -18.47 15.72 2.64
N GLY A 145 -17.20 15.36 2.69
CA GLY A 145 -16.65 14.81 3.90
C GLY A 145 -15.17 14.48 3.81
N LEU A 146 -14.74 13.60 4.72
CA LEU A 146 -13.36 13.17 4.86
C LEU A 146 -13.30 11.65 4.79
N ALA A 147 -12.44 11.14 3.91
CA ALA A 147 -11.98 9.76 3.94
C ALA A 147 -10.60 9.71 4.60
N HIS A 148 -10.35 8.73 5.47
CA HIS A 148 -9.08 8.60 6.17
C HIS A 148 -8.68 7.14 6.34
N GLY A 149 -7.38 6.88 6.49
CA GLY A 149 -6.84 5.53 6.59
C GLY A 149 -5.36 5.45 6.24
N TYR A 150 -4.91 4.26 5.89
CA TYR A 150 -3.54 3.91 5.54
C TYR A 150 -3.47 3.16 4.20
N LEU A 151 -2.25 2.87 3.75
CA LEU A 151 -1.95 2.07 2.56
C LEU A 151 -2.62 2.64 1.30
N PRO A 152 -2.21 3.83 0.85
CA PRO A 152 -2.77 4.41 -0.37
C PRO A 152 -2.51 3.47 -1.56
N TRP A 153 -3.56 3.12 -2.30
CA TRP A 153 -3.51 2.29 -3.50
C TRP A 153 -2.90 0.91 -3.28
N HIS A 154 -3.15 0.29 -2.12
CA HIS A 154 -2.61 -1.02 -1.73
C HIS A 154 -1.08 -1.05 -1.59
N CYS A 155 -0.41 0.10 -1.54
CA CYS A 155 1.03 0.16 -1.38
C CYS A 155 1.41 0.05 0.10
N VAL A 156 2.23 -0.96 0.42
CA VAL A 156 2.88 -1.12 1.72
C VAL A 156 4.30 -0.57 1.62
N GLN A 157 4.65 0.35 2.53
CA GLN A 157 5.97 0.98 2.57
C GLN A 157 6.93 0.20 3.45
N PHE A 158 8.16 0.03 2.99
CA PHE A 158 9.28 -0.50 3.77
C PHE A 158 10.38 0.57 3.79
N PRO A 159 10.43 1.40 4.84
CA PRO A 159 11.45 2.43 4.97
C PRO A 159 12.83 1.78 5.21
N MET A 160 13.87 2.31 4.57
CA MET A 160 15.25 1.90 4.79
C MET A 160 15.94 2.85 5.76
N GLY A 161 16.43 2.31 6.86
CA GLY A 161 17.05 3.11 7.92
C GLY A 161 16.15 4.23 8.44
N LEU A 162 16.78 5.27 8.99
CA LEU A 162 16.12 6.49 9.41
C LEU A 162 15.81 7.39 8.20
N GLN A 163 14.53 7.73 8.02
CA GLN A 163 14.06 8.47 6.83
C GLN A 163 14.59 9.91 6.73
N ASP A 164 15.09 10.44 7.84
CA ASP A 164 15.68 11.77 7.96
C ASP A 164 17.23 11.77 7.94
N ASP A 165 17.85 10.58 7.87
CA ASP A 165 19.31 10.42 7.81
C ASP A 165 19.74 9.64 6.56
N ILE A 166 20.33 10.36 5.60
CA ILE A 166 20.71 9.82 4.28
C ILE A 166 21.80 8.74 4.36
N GLU A 167 22.66 8.80 5.37
CA GLU A 167 23.78 7.87 5.54
C GLU A 167 23.32 6.51 6.09
N ASP A 168 22.12 6.46 6.69
CA ASP A 168 21.51 5.22 7.21
C ASP A 168 20.64 4.51 6.16
N TRP A 169 20.43 5.13 4.99
CA TRP A 169 19.65 4.50 3.92
C TRP A 169 20.34 3.28 3.34
N TYR A 170 19.58 2.47 2.62
CA TYR A 170 20.07 1.21 2.09
C TYR A 170 20.97 1.42 0.87
N ASP A 171 22.28 1.21 1.03
CA ASP A 171 23.22 1.15 -0.09
C ASP A 171 23.30 -0.28 -0.67
N PRO A 172 22.81 -0.54 -1.90
CA PRO A 172 22.83 -1.87 -2.50
C PRO A 172 24.19 -2.25 -3.15
N MET A 173 25.16 -1.34 -3.22
CA MET A 173 26.37 -1.54 -4.03
C MET A 173 27.20 -2.75 -3.54
N GLY A 174 27.41 -3.71 -4.45
CA GLY A 174 28.16 -4.95 -4.15
C GLY A 174 27.43 -5.96 -3.26
N LYS A 175 26.11 -5.77 -3.03
CA LYS A 175 25.29 -6.64 -2.16
C LYS A 175 24.32 -7.54 -2.91
N SER A 176 24.17 -7.34 -4.23
CA SER A 176 23.21 -8.03 -5.09
C SER A 176 21.85 -8.30 -4.42
N PRO A 177 21.14 -7.22 -4.03
CA PRO A 177 19.89 -7.31 -3.29
C PRO A 177 18.80 -8.01 -4.09
N LYS A 178 18.06 -8.89 -3.41
CA LYS A 178 16.89 -9.57 -3.96
C LYS A 178 15.70 -9.38 -3.04
N LEU A 179 14.65 -8.78 -3.56
CA LEU A 179 13.36 -8.71 -2.88
C LEU A 179 12.57 -9.97 -3.17
N ARG A 180 12.24 -10.71 -2.13
CA ARG A 180 11.42 -11.92 -2.20
C ARG A 180 10.02 -11.63 -1.71
N LEU A 181 9.04 -11.93 -2.54
CA LEU A 181 7.62 -11.75 -2.25
C LEU A 181 6.93 -13.10 -2.26
N ARG A 182 6.12 -13.41 -1.24
CA ARG A 182 5.23 -14.59 -1.23
C ARG A 182 3.79 -14.19 -1.48
N VAL A 183 3.18 -14.81 -2.49
CA VAL A 183 1.74 -14.66 -2.76
C VAL A 183 0.93 -15.38 -1.68
N ALA A 184 -0.05 -14.68 -1.11
CA ALA A 184 -0.96 -15.23 -0.11
C ALA A 184 -2.06 -16.10 -0.75
N SER A 185 -2.88 -16.75 0.08
CA SER A 185 -3.94 -17.64 -0.40
C SER A 185 -5.02 -16.94 -1.23
N GLY A 186 -5.28 -15.66 -0.94
CA GLY A 186 -6.22 -14.84 -1.70
C GLY A 186 -5.63 -14.24 -2.97
N GLY A 187 -4.30 -14.16 -3.08
CA GLY A 187 -3.59 -13.35 -4.07
C GLY A 187 -3.27 -14.04 -5.39
N THR A 188 -3.83 -15.21 -5.67
CA THR A 188 -3.57 -15.87 -6.96
C THR A 188 -4.13 -15.01 -8.08
N GLY A 189 -3.26 -14.52 -8.97
CA GLY A 189 -3.65 -13.60 -10.04
C GLY A 189 -3.77 -12.13 -9.61
N CYS A 190 -3.30 -11.74 -8.42
CA CYS A 190 -3.26 -10.33 -8.02
C CYS A 190 -2.24 -9.53 -8.85
N ASP A 191 -2.42 -8.22 -8.95
CA ASP A 191 -1.45 -7.33 -9.58
C ASP A 191 -0.38 -6.94 -8.56
N VAL A 192 0.86 -7.35 -8.80
CA VAL A 192 1.99 -7.03 -7.93
C VAL A 192 2.86 -5.97 -8.61
N ALA A 193 3.23 -4.94 -7.87
CA ALA A 193 4.20 -3.94 -8.32
C ALA A 193 5.20 -3.59 -7.21
N VAL A 194 6.43 -3.29 -7.59
CA VAL A 194 7.48 -2.84 -6.68
C VAL A 194 8.02 -1.51 -7.17
N VAL A 195 7.99 -0.50 -6.31
CA VAL A 195 8.49 0.84 -6.59
C VAL A 195 9.61 1.16 -5.60
N LEU A 196 10.72 1.65 -6.12
CA LEU A 196 11.87 2.09 -5.32
C LEU A 196 11.91 3.61 -5.30
N GLU A 197 12.18 4.19 -4.13
CA GLU A 197 12.63 5.58 -4.04
C GLU A 197 14.15 5.59 -3.91
N GLN A 198 14.82 6.09 -4.94
CA GLN A 198 16.28 6.10 -5.06
C GLN A 198 16.83 7.52 -5.00
N LEU A 199 18.03 7.67 -4.44
CA LEU A 199 18.78 8.92 -4.46
C LEU A 199 19.55 9.06 -5.77
N GLU A 200 19.26 10.10 -6.53
CA GLU A 200 20.00 10.53 -7.71
C GLU A 200 20.94 11.67 -7.31
N ARG A 201 22.25 11.39 -7.26
CA ARG A 201 23.29 12.41 -6.96
C ARG A 201 23.57 13.28 -8.19
N TYR A 202 23.95 14.55 -7.97
CA TYR A 202 24.32 15.49 -9.04
C TYR A 202 25.67 15.18 -9.70
#